data_AF-A0A7W2ZA01-F1
#
_entry.id   AF-A0A7W2ZA01-F1
#
_cell.length_a   1.000
_cell.length_b   1.000
_cell.length_c   1.000
_cell.angle_alpha   90.00
_cell.angle_beta   90.00
_cell.angle_gamma   90.00
#
_symmetry.space_group_name_H-M   'P 1'
#
loop_
_entity.id
_entity.type
_entity.pdbx_description
1 polymer ?
#
loop_
_entity_poly.entity_id
_entity_poly.type
_entity_poly.pdbx_seq_one_letter_code
_entity_poly.pdbx_strand_id
1 'polypeptide(L)'
;MNNLQYAIAYTGIIAMLLCIISAILGRVNRKYYKEICALYKEKYGKLPWMTQIYDNINSLYVKSAYGFRMDFIFRPLIWNKKSSSSQNDDKDFIRGLPLRLRKPFYIEYGITVTAFSFMVVLGILVLIDKYI
;
A
#
# COMPACT_ATOMS: atom_id res chain seq x y z
N MET A 1 27.24 -13.23 -20.67
CA MET A 1 26.32 -12.09 -20.52
C MET A 1 27.13 -10.80 -20.61
N ASN A 2 26.62 -9.78 -21.29
CA ASN A 2 27.25 -8.45 -21.24
C ASN A 2 26.85 -7.74 -19.92
N ASN A 3 27.50 -6.60 -19.62
CA ASN A 3 27.21 -5.84 -18.40
C ASN A 3 25.73 -5.43 -18.28
N LEU A 4 25.06 -5.17 -19.41
CA LEU A 4 23.64 -4.83 -19.45
C LEU A 4 22.75 -6.00 -19.01
N GLN A 5 23.01 -7.21 -19.49
CA GLN A 5 22.28 -8.42 -19.09
C GLN A 5 22.46 -8.73 -17.60
N TYR A 6 23.65 -8.50 -17.04
CA TYR A 6 23.85 -8.61 -15.59
C TYR A 6 23.01 -7.58 -14.83
N ALA A 7 22.99 -6.31 -15.27
CA ALA A 7 22.19 -5.27 -14.65
C ALA A 7 20.68 -5.59 -14.70
N ILE A 8 20.18 -6.12 -15.81
CA ILE A 8 18.79 -6.59 -15.95
C ILE A 8 18.50 -7.70 -14.94
N ALA A 9 19.37 -8.71 -14.85
CA ALA A 9 19.19 -9.83 -13.95
C ALA A 9 19.15 -9.39 -12.47
N TYR A 10 20.12 -8.59 -12.02
CA TYR A 10 20.17 -8.10 -10.64
C TYR A 10 18.99 -7.19 -10.30
N THR A 11 18.65 -6.26 -11.19
CA THR A 11 17.50 -5.36 -11.00
C THR A 11 16.20 -6.16 -10.92
N GLY A 12 16.05 -7.18 -11.77
CA GLY A 12 14.89 -8.08 -11.78
C GLY A 12 14.74 -8.87 -10.49
N ILE A 13 15.83 -9.44 -9.97
CA ILE A 13 15.82 -10.17 -8.70
C ILE A 13 15.44 -9.23 -7.55
N ILE A 14 16.04 -8.04 -7.48
CA ILE A 14 15.73 -7.06 -6.42
C ILE A 14 14.26 -6.62 -6.51
N ALA A 15 13.76 -6.30 -7.70
CA ALA A 15 12.36 -5.92 -7.91
C ALA A 15 11.41 -7.03 -7.42
N MET A 16 11.70 -8.29 -7.77
CA MET A 16 10.90 -9.43 -7.37
C MET A 16 10.88 -9.62 -5.85
N LEU A 17 12.05 -9.54 -5.19
CA LEU A 17 12.15 -9.63 -3.74
C LEU A 17 11.37 -8.51 -3.03
N LEU A 18 11.48 -7.28 -3.50
CA LEU A 18 10.73 -6.14 -2.95
C LEU A 18 9.21 -6.31 -3.12
N CYS A 19 8.75 -6.83 -4.26
CA CYS A 19 7.35 -7.17 -4.48
C CYS A 19 6.84 -8.23 -3.49
N ILE A 20 7.63 -9.28 -3.23
CA ILE A 20 7.29 -10.31 -2.24
C ILE A 20 7.21 -9.71 -0.83
N ILE A 21 8.19 -8.89 -0.44
CA ILE A 21 8.21 -8.23 0.87
C ILE A 21 6.99 -7.29 1.02
N SER A 22 6.68 -6.49 -0.02
CA SER A 22 5.49 -5.63 -0.04
C SER A 22 4.20 -6.45 0.17
N ALA A 23 4.06 -7.58 -0.52
CA ALA A 23 2.89 -8.45 -0.38
C ALA A 23 2.77 -9.05 1.03
N ILE A 24 3.89 -9.43 1.66
CA ILE A 24 3.92 -9.92 3.04
C ILE A 24 3.52 -8.80 4.02
N LEU A 25 4.09 -7.60 3.89
CA LEU A 25 3.73 -6.44 4.71
C LEU A 25 2.25 -6.11 4.58
N GLY A 26 1.70 -6.13 3.37
CA GLY A 26 0.28 -5.90 3.13
C GLY A 26 -0.63 -6.90 3.84
N ARG A 27 -0.18 -8.16 4.02
CA ARG A 27 -0.87 -9.16 4.84
C ARG A 27 -0.74 -8.90 6.33
N VAL A 28 0.47 -8.62 6.83
CA VAL A 28 0.71 -8.31 8.25
C VAL A 28 -0.09 -7.08 8.68
N ASN A 29 -0.11 -6.05 7.83
CA ASN A 29 -0.82 -4.80 8.10
C ASN A 29 -2.35 -4.97 8.14
N ARG A 30 -2.90 -6.13 7.74
CA ARG A 30 -4.34 -6.39 7.87
C ARG A 30 -4.80 -6.36 9.33
N LYS A 31 -3.96 -6.83 10.28
CA LYS A 31 -4.28 -6.78 11.72
C LYS A 31 -4.44 -5.33 12.19
N TYR A 32 -3.46 -4.49 11.88
CA TYR A 32 -3.50 -3.06 12.23
C TYR A 32 -4.65 -2.33 11.52
N TYR A 33 -4.94 -2.68 10.27
CA TYR A 33 -6.08 -2.12 9.54
C TYR A 33 -7.41 -2.40 10.24
N LYS A 34 -7.65 -3.65 10.65
CA LYS A 34 -8.89 -4.02 11.37
C LYS A 34 -9.02 -3.26 12.68
N GLU A 35 -7.92 -3.10 13.41
CA GLU A 35 -7.89 -2.32 14.65
C GLU A 35 -8.23 -0.84 14.42
N ILE A 36 -7.66 -0.23 13.38
CA ILE A 36 -7.99 1.15 12.98
C ILE A 36 -9.47 1.30 12.61
N CYS A 37 -10.03 0.33 11.87
CA CYS A 37 -11.44 0.34 11.53
C CYS A 37 -12.35 0.23 12.75
N ALA A 38 -11.98 -0.58 13.75
CA ALA A 38 -12.73 -0.70 15.01
C ALA A 38 -12.73 0.64 15.77
N LEU A 39 -11.56 1.26 15.93
CA LEU A 39 -11.42 2.58 16.57
C LEU A 39 -12.19 3.67 15.82
N TYR A 40 -12.23 3.59 14.48
CA TYR A 40 -12.98 4.55 13.68
C TYR A 40 -14.49 4.39 13.87
N LYS A 41 -14.99 3.15 13.90
CA LYS A 41 -16.41 2.86 14.19
C LYS A 41 -16.80 3.31 15.59
N GLU A 42 -15.93 3.11 16.58
CA GLU A 42 -16.17 3.59 17.94
C GLU A 42 -16.33 5.11 17.99
N LYS A 43 -15.50 5.85 17.24
CA LYS A 43 -15.55 7.32 17.22
C LYS A 43 -16.71 7.90 16.39
N TYR A 44 -16.99 7.33 15.22
CA TYR A 44 -17.88 7.94 14.22
C TYR A 44 -19.13 7.09 13.91
N GLY A 45 -19.33 5.96 14.59
CA GLY A 45 -20.48 5.06 14.45
C GLY A 45 -20.50 4.20 13.18
N LYS A 46 -19.97 4.72 12.07
CA LYS A 46 -19.92 4.03 10.77
C LYS A 46 -18.59 4.22 10.07
N LEU A 47 -18.10 3.20 9.37
CA LEU A 47 -16.95 3.32 8.47
C LEU A 47 -17.29 4.18 7.24
N PRO A 48 -16.31 4.79 6.54
CA PRO A 48 -16.55 5.36 5.21
C PRO A 48 -17.18 4.32 4.27
N TRP A 49 -18.06 4.75 3.37
CA TRP A 49 -18.86 3.83 2.54
C TRP A 49 -18.01 2.79 1.78
N MET A 50 -16.91 3.21 1.16
CA MET A 50 -15.99 2.30 0.46
C MET A 50 -15.31 1.27 1.38
N THR A 51 -15.10 1.61 2.66
CA THR A 51 -14.56 0.68 3.66
C THR A 51 -15.62 -0.23 4.30
N GLN A 52 -16.91 0.12 4.21
CA GLN A 52 -18.01 -0.77 4.64
C GLN A 52 -18.19 -1.96 3.69
N ILE A 53 -18.02 -1.74 2.38
CA ILE A 53 -18.06 -2.79 1.35
C ILE A 53 -17.01 -3.89 1.66
N TYR A 54 -15.90 -3.52 2.32
CA TYR A 54 -14.85 -4.45 2.71
C TYR A 54 -15.16 -5.29 3.96
N ASP A 55 -15.87 -4.73 4.95
CA ASP A 55 -16.17 -5.44 6.21
C ASP A 55 -17.12 -6.63 5.98
N ASN A 56 -17.96 -6.53 4.95
CA ASN A 56 -19.01 -7.50 4.65
C ASN A 56 -18.63 -8.54 3.58
N ILE A 57 -17.45 -8.44 2.96
CA ILE A 57 -17.02 -9.34 1.88
C ILE A 57 -15.74 -10.08 2.30
N ASN A 58 -15.73 -11.41 2.13
CA ASN A 58 -14.58 -12.26 2.43
C ASN A 58 -13.36 -11.81 1.59
N SER A 59 -12.50 -10.99 2.21
CA SER A 59 -11.45 -10.12 1.63
C SER A 59 -10.31 -10.81 0.86
N LEU A 60 -10.50 -12.05 0.42
CA LEU A 60 -9.50 -12.83 -0.32
C LEU A 60 -9.52 -12.56 -1.83
N TYR A 61 -10.67 -12.19 -2.42
CA TYR A 61 -10.88 -12.27 -3.88
C TYR A 61 -11.04 -10.94 -4.62
N VAL A 62 -11.12 -9.80 -3.94
CA VAL A 62 -11.41 -8.51 -4.60
C VAL A 62 -10.14 -7.64 -4.67
N LYS A 63 -9.41 -7.68 -5.80
CA LYS A 63 -8.20 -6.85 -6.05
C LYS A 63 -8.46 -5.34 -5.89
N SER A 64 -9.66 -4.86 -6.21
CA SER A 64 -10.05 -3.46 -6.03
C SER A 64 -10.18 -3.04 -4.55
N ALA A 65 -10.35 -4.00 -3.63
CA ALA A 65 -10.50 -3.74 -2.20
C ALA A 65 -9.20 -3.32 -1.50
N TYR A 66 -8.04 -3.66 -2.07
CA TYR A 66 -6.75 -3.15 -1.58
C TYR A 66 -6.63 -1.64 -1.81
N GLY A 67 -7.06 -1.14 -2.98
CA GLY A 67 -7.02 0.29 -3.34
C GLY A 67 -7.82 1.20 -2.40
N PHE A 68 -8.98 0.75 -1.92
CA PHE A 68 -9.81 1.54 -1.00
C PHE A 68 -9.28 1.53 0.44
N ARG A 69 -8.68 0.41 0.87
CA ARG A 69 -7.87 0.34 2.10
C ARG A 69 -6.68 1.30 2.01
N MET A 70 -6.05 1.40 0.84
CA MET A 70 -4.98 2.37 0.63
C MET A 70 -5.50 3.81 0.72
N ASP A 71 -6.65 4.13 0.13
CA ASP A 71 -7.17 5.51 0.15
C ASP A 71 -7.52 5.99 1.56
N PHE A 72 -8.17 5.16 2.38
CA PHE A 72 -8.57 5.52 3.74
C PHE A 72 -7.38 5.75 4.69
N ILE A 73 -6.29 4.99 4.54
CA ILE A 73 -5.12 5.08 5.43
C ILE A 73 -3.98 5.90 4.82
N PHE A 74 -3.56 5.59 3.59
CA PHE A 74 -2.40 6.26 2.98
C PHE A 74 -2.68 7.70 2.60
N ARG A 75 -3.91 8.05 2.22
CA ARG A 75 -4.22 9.45 1.85
C ARG A 75 -4.10 10.42 3.02
N PRO A 76 -4.62 10.09 4.22
CA PRO A 76 -4.32 10.84 5.44
C PRO A 76 -2.84 10.82 5.86
N LEU A 77 -2.19 9.65 5.83
CA LEU A 77 -0.83 9.50 6.34
C LEU A 77 0.22 10.18 5.45
N ILE A 78 0.20 9.87 4.15
CA ILE A 78 1.22 10.30 3.19
C ILE A 78 0.92 11.69 2.65
N TRP A 79 -0.32 11.93 2.21
CA TRP A 79 -0.68 13.14 1.49
C TRP A 79 -1.39 14.19 2.36
N ASN A 80 -1.62 13.91 3.64
CA ASN A 80 -2.31 14.82 4.56
C ASN A 80 -3.68 15.29 4.03
N LYS A 81 -4.39 14.39 3.34
CA LYS A 81 -5.69 14.63 2.72
C LYS A 81 -6.72 13.65 3.27
N LYS A 82 -7.98 14.09 3.38
CA LYS A 82 -9.09 13.19 3.69
C LYS A 82 -9.26 12.11 2.62
N SER A 83 -9.82 10.96 3.02
CA SER A 83 -10.27 9.94 2.06
C SER A 83 -11.25 10.54 1.06
N SER A 84 -11.23 10.09 -0.19
CA SER A 84 -12.17 10.57 -1.21
C SER A 84 -13.63 10.35 -0.82
N SER A 85 -13.89 9.32 -0.03
CA SER A 85 -15.25 8.81 0.22
C SER A 85 -15.70 8.95 1.66
N SER A 86 -14.98 9.71 2.48
CA SER A 86 -15.41 10.04 3.83
C SER A 86 -16.04 11.42 3.94
N GLN A 87 -17.11 11.47 4.71
CA GLN A 87 -17.77 12.70 5.13
C GLN A 87 -17.18 13.25 6.44
N ASN A 88 -16.30 12.49 7.11
CA ASN A 88 -15.72 12.85 8.40
C ASN A 88 -14.27 13.34 8.25
N ASP A 89 -13.72 13.85 9.35
CA ASP A 89 -12.30 14.23 9.42
C ASP A 89 -11.39 13.00 9.63
N ASP A 90 -11.22 12.23 8.56
CA ASP A 90 -10.34 11.06 8.52
C ASP A 90 -8.87 11.43 8.72
N LYS A 91 -8.51 12.65 8.30
CA LYS A 91 -7.14 13.12 8.37
C LYS A 91 -6.69 13.19 9.83
N ASP A 92 -7.45 13.91 10.64
CA ASP A 92 -7.09 14.12 12.04
C ASP A 92 -7.26 12.86 12.86
N PHE A 93 -8.26 12.02 12.54
CA PHE A 93 -8.38 10.70 13.15
C PHE A 93 -7.16 9.82 12.87
N ILE A 94 -6.84 9.59 11.59
CA ILE A 94 -5.77 8.66 11.22
C ILE A 94 -4.43 9.19 11.71
N ARG A 95 -4.17 10.50 11.67
CA ARG A 95 -2.91 11.08 12.18
C ARG A 95 -2.86 11.19 13.71
N GLY A 96 -4.00 11.15 14.39
CA GLY A 96 -4.10 11.07 15.84
C GLY A 96 -3.82 9.68 16.41
N LEU A 97 -3.80 8.63 15.58
CA LEU A 97 -3.59 7.26 16.05
C LEU A 97 -2.19 7.03 16.67
N PRO A 98 -2.08 6.10 17.64
CA PRO A 98 -0.81 5.65 18.18
C PRO A 98 0.17 5.25 17.08
N LEU A 99 1.45 5.59 17.25
CA LEU A 99 2.49 5.31 16.26
C LEU A 99 2.59 3.81 15.92
N ARG A 100 2.27 2.89 16.85
CA ARG A 100 2.26 1.44 16.57
C ARG A 100 1.30 1.06 15.45
N LEU A 101 0.19 1.79 15.29
CA LEU A 101 -0.81 1.52 14.27
C LEU A 101 -0.45 2.17 12.93
N ARG A 102 0.30 3.28 12.94
CA ARG A 102 0.64 4.04 11.72
C ARG A 102 1.96 3.63 11.08
N LYS A 103 2.99 3.37 11.89
CA LYS A 103 4.35 3.04 11.41
C LYS A 103 4.37 1.87 10.40
N PRO A 104 3.65 0.76 10.61
CA PRO A 104 3.67 -0.35 9.66
C PRO A 104 3.20 0.04 8.26
N PHE A 105 2.25 0.98 8.16
CA PHE A 105 1.79 1.48 6.87
C PHE A 105 2.86 2.34 6.19
N TYR A 106 3.54 3.24 6.89
CA TYR A 106 4.66 3.99 6.29
C TYR A 106 5.74 3.08 5.72
N ILE A 107 6.07 1.99 6.42
CA ILE A 107 7.04 0.99 5.95
C ILE A 107 6.51 0.28 4.69
N GLU A 108 5.25 -0.17 4.70
CA GLU A 108 4.62 -0.78 3.52
C GLU A 108 4.64 0.17 2.31
N TYR A 109 4.31 1.45 2.49
CA TYR A 109 4.35 2.44 1.42
C TYR A 109 5.77 2.62 0.88
N GLY A 110 6.76 2.80 1.75
CA GLY A 110 8.16 2.99 1.33
C GLY A 110 8.69 1.80 0.53
N ILE A 111 8.44 0.57 1.00
CA ILE A 111 8.82 -0.64 0.25
C ILE A 111 8.07 -0.74 -1.07
N THR A 112 6.78 -0.40 -1.11
CA THR A 112 5.96 -0.48 -2.33
C THR A 112 6.43 0.52 -3.39
N VAL A 113 6.72 1.76 -3.01
CA VAL A 113 7.27 2.79 -3.91
C VAL A 113 8.65 2.37 -4.42
N THR A 114 9.48 1.79 -3.56
CA THR A 114 10.81 1.27 -3.95
C THR A 114 10.69 0.08 -4.90
N ALA A 115 9.77 -0.86 -4.65
CA ALA A 115 9.52 -1.97 -5.56
C ALA A 115 9.07 -1.46 -6.96
N PHE A 116 8.20 -0.46 -6.97
CA PHE A 116 7.72 0.15 -8.21
C PHE A 116 8.84 0.86 -8.99
N SER A 117 9.71 1.63 -8.31
CA SER A 117 10.83 2.29 -8.98
C SER A 117 11.80 1.28 -9.62
N PHE A 118 12.11 0.18 -8.94
CA PHE A 118 12.92 -0.90 -9.51
C PHE A 118 12.24 -1.58 -10.72
N MET A 119 10.91 -1.76 -10.70
CA MET A 119 10.19 -2.27 -11.86
C MET A 119 10.24 -1.32 -13.06
N VAL A 120 10.14 0.00 -12.83
CA VAL A 120 10.28 1.01 -13.90
C VAL A 120 11.69 0.96 -14.50
N VAL A 121 12.73 0.94 -13.65
CA VAL A 121 14.13 0.84 -14.10
C VAL A 121 14.36 -0.45 -14.89
N LEU A 122 13.85 -1.59 -14.41
CA LEU A 122 13.93 -2.86 -15.14
C LEU A 122 13.27 -2.76 -16.52
N GLY A 123 12.08 -2.18 -16.61
CA GLY A 123 11.38 -1.96 -17.88
C GLY A 123 12.19 -1.12 -18.85
N ILE A 124 12.83 -0.04 -18.37
CA ILE A 124 13.73 0.79 -19.17
C ILE A 124 14.94 -0.01 -19.66
N LEU A 125 15.60 -0.78 -18.78
CA LEU A 125 16.77 -1.58 -19.15
C LEU A 125 16.45 -2.65 -20.20
N VAL A 126 15.31 -3.34 -20.06
CA VAL A 126 14.85 -4.33 -21.05
C VAL A 126 14.51 -3.66 -22.39
N LEU A 127 13.91 -2.47 -22.36
CA LEU A 127 13.68 -1.70 -23.59
C LEU A 127 15.01 -1.35 -24.26
N ILE A 128 16.00 -0.86 -23.51
CA ILE A 128 17.33 -0.52 -24.05
C ILE A 128 17.99 -1.76 -24.70
N ASP A 129 17.99 -2.90 -24.03
CA ASP A 129 18.56 -4.17 -24.55
C ASP A 129 17.87 -4.64 -25.83
N LYS A 130 16.61 -4.27 -26.05
CA LYS A 130 15.89 -4.60 -27.30
C LYS A 130 16.33 -3.77 -28.50
N TYR A 131 16.86 -2.57 -28.28
CA TYR A 131 17.20 -1.60 -29.35
C TYR A 131 18.71 -1.42 -29.55
N ILE A 132 19.54 -2.16 -28.82
CA ILE A 132 21.01 -2.20 -28.95
C ILE A 132 21.42 -3.60 -29.40
#